data_AF-A0A1C6DGK8-F1
#
_entry.id   AF-A0A1C6DGK8-F1
#
_cell.length_a   1.000
_cell.length_b   1.000
_cell.length_c   1.000
_cell.angle_alpha   90.00
_cell.angle_beta   90.00
_cell.angle_gamma   90.00
#
_symmetry.space_group_name_H-M   'P 1'
#
loop_
_entity.id
_entity.type
_entity.pdbx_description
1 polymer ?
#
loop_
_entity_poly.entity_id
_entity_poly.type
_entity_poly.pdbx_seq_one_letter_code
_entity_poly.pdbx_strand_id
1 'polypeptide(L)'
;MSSDIKEISKLKELLCRKKVSKIKSKYYKAEKKIYKKYIRDKEEDSEFLLKSSFIEFRKRYFNNLYTTINNIVDNSIGNLESDMLEYISERDRYRTFEVISLIKSIFDRNHIIWALYDEYIECRKDGKCPETIIIVVGQEYRNIALNIFNVLGERVNNVVFLINNIKVQLAFTFEIENNTYYLTNNNIKYCILEDERIPILTP
;
A
#
# COMPACT_ATOMS: atom_id res chain seq x y z
N MET A 1 -1.98 -19.11 -23.13
CA MET A 1 -1.47 -17.73 -22.93
C MET A 1 -2.64 -16.86 -22.51
N SER A 2 -2.62 -16.26 -21.31
CA SER A 2 -3.73 -15.43 -20.82
C SER A 2 -4.00 -14.25 -21.76
N SER A 3 -5.24 -13.75 -21.78
CA SER A 3 -5.65 -12.62 -22.64
C SER A 3 -4.80 -11.38 -22.35
N ASP A 4 -4.40 -11.16 -21.11
CA ASP A 4 -3.65 -9.98 -20.66
C ASP A 4 -2.26 -9.92 -21.30
N ILE A 5 -1.59 -11.08 -21.43
CA ILE A 5 -0.28 -11.16 -22.08
C ILE A 5 -0.38 -10.76 -23.56
N LYS A 6 -1.47 -11.15 -24.23
CA LYS A 6 -1.70 -10.80 -25.64
C LYS A 6 -2.06 -9.32 -25.82
N GLU A 7 -2.86 -8.75 -24.92
CA GLU A 7 -3.20 -7.32 -24.95
C GLU A 7 -1.99 -6.43 -24.65
N ILE A 8 -1.24 -6.74 -23.59
CA ILE A 8 -0.03 -6.00 -23.22
C ILE A 8 1.01 -6.04 -24.34
N SER A 9 1.19 -7.19 -24.99
CA SER A 9 2.13 -7.31 -26.11
C SER A 9 1.75 -6.42 -27.30
N LYS A 10 0.46 -6.41 -27.70
CA LYS A 10 -0.04 -5.52 -28.76
C LYS A 10 0.10 -4.05 -28.39
N LEU A 11 -0.20 -3.68 -27.15
CA LEU A 11 -0.10 -2.30 -26.66
C LEU A 11 1.36 -1.83 -26.66
N LYS A 12 2.27 -2.70 -26.20
CA LYS A 12 3.72 -2.47 -26.18
C LYS A 12 4.26 -2.23 -27.59
N GLU A 13 3.91 -3.08 -28.56
CA GLU A 13 4.34 -2.87 -29.95
C GLU A 13 3.87 -1.53 -30.52
N LEU A 14 2.60 -1.16 -30.32
CA LEU A 14 2.02 0.09 -30.81
C LEU A 14 2.67 1.32 -30.17
N LEU A 15 2.84 1.31 -28.86
CA LEU A 15 3.47 2.41 -28.11
C LEU A 15 4.95 2.54 -28.46
N CYS A 16 5.68 1.43 -28.55
CA CYS A 16 7.10 1.43 -28.92
C CYS A 16 7.29 1.99 -30.33
N ARG A 17 6.50 1.58 -31.32
CA ARG A 17 6.63 2.08 -32.71
C ARG A 17 6.38 3.59 -32.79
N LYS A 18 5.30 4.09 -32.17
CA LYS A 18 4.98 5.53 -32.18
C LYS A 18 6.02 6.37 -31.42
N LYS A 19 6.46 5.94 -30.24
CA LYS A 19 7.44 6.69 -29.44
C LYS A 19 8.84 6.68 -30.05
N VAL A 20 9.32 5.53 -30.54
CA VAL A 20 10.64 5.41 -31.20
C VAL A 20 10.69 6.29 -32.45
N SER A 21 9.62 6.31 -33.25
CA SER A 21 9.52 7.19 -34.42
C SER A 21 9.64 8.68 -34.04
N LYS A 22 8.95 9.10 -32.98
CA LYS A 22 9.01 10.49 -32.49
C LYS A 22 10.41 10.87 -31.98
N ILE A 23 11.09 9.97 -31.27
CA ILE A 23 12.47 10.19 -30.77
C ILE A 23 13.45 10.30 -31.94
N LYS A 24 13.39 9.36 -32.90
CA LYS A 24 14.23 9.41 -34.12
C LYS A 24 13.99 10.70 -34.91
N SER A 25 12.74 11.10 -35.10
CA SER A 25 12.40 12.36 -35.80
C SER A 25 13.00 13.58 -35.11
N LYS A 26 12.90 13.68 -33.78
CA LYS A 26 13.53 14.76 -33.00
C LYS A 26 15.05 14.75 -33.14
N TYR A 27 15.68 13.59 -33.01
CA TYR A 27 17.13 13.44 -33.16
C TYR A 27 17.59 13.93 -34.54
N TYR A 28 16.98 13.44 -35.63
CA TYR A 28 17.37 13.85 -36.98
C TYR A 28 17.09 15.33 -37.29
N LYS A 29 16.03 15.92 -36.71
CA LYS A 29 15.80 17.38 -36.80
C LYS A 29 16.92 18.17 -36.12
N ALA A 30 17.37 17.71 -34.94
CA ALA A 30 18.48 18.34 -34.22
C ALA A 30 19.80 18.19 -34.98
N GLU A 31 20.11 16.98 -35.47
CA GLU A 31 21.29 16.70 -36.30
C GLU A 31 21.34 17.63 -37.52
N LYS A 32 20.24 17.73 -38.30
CA LYS A 32 20.14 18.64 -39.45
C LYS A 32 20.38 20.12 -39.07
N LYS A 33 19.89 20.54 -37.90
CA LYS A 33 20.05 21.92 -37.43
C LYS A 33 21.51 22.22 -37.06
N ILE A 34 22.18 21.29 -36.37
CA ILE A 34 23.59 21.43 -36.00
C ILE A 34 24.47 21.36 -37.26
N TYR A 35 24.21 20.40 -38.15
CA TYR A 35 24.90 20.26 -39.43
C TYR A 35 24.90 21.57 -40.23
N LYS A 36 23.71 22.17 -40.43
CA LYS A 36 23.56 23.47 -41.12
C LYS A 36 24.30 24.62 -40.43
N LYS A 37 24.44 24.57 -39.10
CA LYS A 37 25.16 25.61 -38.33
C LYS A 37 26.68 25.45 -38.48
N TYR A 38 27.17 24.22 -38.59
CA TYR A 38 28.61 23.93 -38.62
C TYR A 38 29.26 24.00 -40.01
N ILE A 39 28.50 23.73 -41.08
CA ILE A 39 29.02 23.68 -42.46
C ILE A 39 28.97 25.04 -43.18
N ARG A 40 28.35 26.06 -42.58
CA ARG A 40 28.09 27.34 -43.24
C ARG A 40 29.33 28.05 -43.80
N ASP A 41 30.54 27.73 -43.34
CA ASP A 41 31.81 28.34 -43.76
C ASP A 41 33.00 27.34 -43.79
N LYS A 42 32.81 26.05 -44.13
CA LYS A 42 33.88 25.02 -44.05
C LYS A 42 34.09 24.19 -45.33
N GLU A 43 35.34 23.77 -45.58
CA GLU A 43 35.79 22.91 -46.70
C GLU A 43 35.23 21.46 -46.64
N GLU A 44 35.20 20.76 -47.78
CA GLU A 44 34.62 19.41 -47.95
C GLU A 44 35.17 18.34 -46.96
N ASP A 45 36.46 18.35 -46.61
CA ASP A 45 37.05 17.41 -45.64
C ASP A 45 36.45 17.56 -44.24
N SER A 46 35.94 18.75 -43.90
CA SER A 46 35.24 19.01 -42.65
C SER A 46 33.86 18.33 -42.61
N GLU A 47 33.25 18.06 -43.76
CA GLU A 47 31.93 17.44 -43.87
C GLU A 47 31.97 15.94 -43.53
N PHE A 48 33.00 15.24 -44.01
CA PHE A 48 33.19 13.81 -43.74
C PHE A 48 33.41 13.54 -42.23
N LEU A 49 34.33 14.30 -41.61
CA LEU A 49 34.61 14.18 -40.17
C LEU A 49 33.36 14.48 -39.33
N LEU A 50 32.60 15.51 -39.70
CA LEU A 50 31.36 15.89 -39.01
C LEU A 50 30.29 14.78 -39.09
N LYS A 51 30.11 14.16 -40.26
CA LYS A 51 29.19 13.02 -40.44
C LYS A 51 29.61 11.83 -39.58
N SER A 52 30.91 11.53 -39.51
CA SER A 52 31.45 10.47 -38.64
C SER A 52 31.14 10.74 -37.17
N SER A 53 31.36 11.97 -36.68
CA SER A 53 31.04 12.38 -35.31
C SER A 53 29.55 12.25 -34.99
N PHE A 54 28.65 12.57 -35.92
CA PHE A 54 27.21 12.38 -35.72
C PHE A 54 26.81 10.90 -35.61
N ILE A 55 27.45 10.00 -36.37
CA ILE A 55 27.21 8.56 -36.25
C ILE A 55 27.59 8.06 -34.86
N GLU A 56 28.73 8.49 -34.34
CA GLU A 56 29.23 8.10 -33.02
C GLU A 56 28.36 8.68 -31.90
N PHE A 57 28.00 9.96 -32.00
CA PHE A 57 27.08 10.60 -31.07
C PHE A 57 25.72 9.92 -31.05
N ARG A 58 25.18 9.53 -32.22
CA ARG A 58 23.92 8.79 -32.33
C ARG A 58 23.98 7.49 -31.53
N LYS A 59 25.05 6.70 -31.71
CA LYS A 59 25.25 5.44 -30.97
C LYS A 59 25.24 5.69 -29.46
N ARG A 60 26.02 6.68 -29.00
CA ARG A 60 26.10 7.04 -27.57
C ARG A 60 24.76 7.51 -27.01
N TYR A 61 24.05 8.37 -27.73
CA TYR A 61 22.76 8.91 -27.32
C TYR A 61 21.71 7.81 -27.13
N PHE A 62 21.55 6.94 -28.13
CA PHE A 62 20.54 5.87 -28.03
C PHE A 62 20.94 4.79 -27.02
N ASN A 63 22.24 4.53 -26.82
CA ASN A 63 22.69 3.62 -25.77
C ASN A 63 22.35 4.16 -24.37
N ASN A 64 22.66 5.43 -24.11
CA ASN A 64 22.31 6.07 -22.84
C ASN A 64 20.79 6.06 -22.60
N LEU A 65 20.00 6.38 -23.63
CA LEU A 65 18.55 6.36 -23.56
C LEU A 65 18.02 4.96 -23.22
N TYR A 66 18.58 3.91 -23.84
CA TYR A 66 18.23 2.53 -23.56
C TYR A 66 18.52 2.16 -22.09
N THR A 67 19.72 2.47 -21.60
CA THR A 67 20.09 2.23 -20.20
C THR A 67 19.15 2.95 -19.24
N THR A 68 18.81 4.22 -19.48
CA THR A 68 17.86 4.96 -18.63
C THR A 68 16.49 4.29 -18.61
N ILE A 69 15.99 3.85 -19.76
CA ILE A 69 14.69 3.18 -19.85
C ILE A 69 14.72 1.85 -19.11
N ASN A 70 15.78 1.05 -19.29
CA ASN A 70 15.94 -0.22 -18.58
C ASN A 70 15.96 0.01 -17.07
N ASN A 71 16.75 0.96 -16.58
CA ASN A 71 16.78 1.27 -15.14
C ASN A 71 15.40 1.67 -14.60
N ILE A 72 14.60 2.44 -15.36
CA ILE A 72 13.23 2.81 -14.95
C ILE A 72 12.34 1.56 -14.88
N VAL A 73 12.41 0.69 -15.88
CA VAL A 73 11.62 -0.55 -15.94
C VAL A 73 12.03 -1.50 -14.82
N ASP A 74 13.33 -1.72 -14.64
CA ASP A 74 13.89 -2.60 -13.62
C ASP A 74 13.53 -2.10 -12.21
N ASN A 75 13.60 -0.78 -11.97
CA ASN A 75 13.13 -0.18 -10.71
C ASN A 75 11.63 -0.40 -10.49
N SER A 76 10.82 -0.27 -11.55
CA SER A 76 9.36 -0.45 -11.46
C SER A 76 8.99 -1.92 -11.23
N ILE A 77 9.73 -2.87 -11.81
CA ILE A 77 9.57 -4.30 -11.55
C ILE A 77 10.07 -4.65 -10.15
N GLY A 78 11.19 -4.07 -9.71
CA GLY A 78 11.78 -4.32 -8.40
C GLY A 78 10.86 -3.94 -7.24
N ASN A 79 9.96 -2.97 -7.43
CA ASN A 79 9.00 -2.56 -6.42
C ASN A 79 7.72 -3.42 -6.38
N LEU A 80 7.50 -4.34 -7.33
CA LEU A 80 6.23 -5.04 -7.46
C LEU A 80 5.86 -5.85 -6.22
N GLU A 81 6.81 -6.54 -5.59
CA GLU A 81 6.57 -7.26 -4.33
C GLU A 81 6.18 -6.32 -3.19
N SER A 82 6.86 -5.17 -3.08
CA SER A 82 6.56 -4.14 -2.08
C SER A 82 5.16 -3.57 -2.29
N ASP A 83 4.82 -3.20 -3.52
CA ASP A 83 3.52 -2.63 -3.89
C ASP A 83 2.38 -3.64 -3.63
N MET A 84 2.61 -4.93 -3.91
CA MET A 84 1.66 -5.99 -3.59
C MET A 84 1.47 -6.16 -2.08
N LEU A 85 2.55 -6.13 -1.30
CA LEU A 85 2.47 -6.22 0.16
C LEU A 85 1.75 -5.02 0.77
N GLU A 86 1.98 -3.82 0.24
CA GLU A 86 1.29 -2.60 0.66
C GLU A 86 -0.22 -2.71 0.40
N TYR A 87 -0.61 -3.17 -0.79
CA TYR A 87 -2.02 -3.38 -1.15
C TYR A 87 -2.71 -4.42 -0.25
N ILE A 88 -2.06 -5.55 0.05
CA ILE A 88 -2.60 -6.56 0.98
C ILE A 88 -2.75 -5.95 2.38
N SER A 89 -1.74 -5.23 2.85
CA SER A 89 -1.76 -4.59 4.17
C SER A 89 -2.84 -3.52 4.29
N GLU A 90 -3.08 -2.75 3.22
CA GLU A 90 -4.20 -1.81 3.12
C GLU A 90 -5.54 -2.54 3.22
N ARG A 91 -5.72 -3.63 2.46
CA ARG A 91 -6.94 -4.42 2.49
C ARG A 91 -7.21 -5.03 3.88
N ASP A 92 -6.18 -5.55 4.54
CA ASP A 92 -6.31 -6.12 5.88
C ASP A 92 -6.68 -5.05 6.91
N ARG A 93 -6.14 -3.83 6.81
CA ARG A 93 -6.55 -2.69 7.65
C ARG A 93 -8.03 -2.35 7.51
N TYR A 94 -8.53 -2.30 6.27
CA TYR A 94 -9.96 -2.07 6.01
C TYR A 94 -10.83 -3.16 6.64
N ARG A 95 -10.44 -4.43 6.47
CA ARG A 95 -11.18 -5.57 7.03
C ARG A 95 -11.23 -5.54 8.55
N THR A 96 -10.12 -5.21 9.20
CA THR A 96 -10.03 -5.04 10.65
C THR A 96 -10.94 -3.92 11.14
N PHE A 97 -11.00 -2.80 10.41
CA PHE A 97 -11.93 -1.71 10.73
C PHE A 97 -13.41 -2.15 10.60
N GLU A 98 -13.78 -2.86 9.52
CA GLU A 98 -15.14 -3.40 9.36
C GLU A 98 -15.54 -4.30 10.54
N VAL A 99 -14.62 -5.15 11.02
CA VAL A 99 -14.86 -6.01 12.18
C VAL A 99 -15.05 -5.18 13.46
N ILE A 100 -14.24 -4.14 13.67
CA ILE A 100 -14.39 -3.21 14.81
C ILE A 100 -15.75 -2.49 14.76
N SER A 101 -16.13 -1.95 13.61
CA SER A 101 -17.41 -1.27 13.41
C SER A 101 -18.59 -2.19 13.67
N LEU A 102 -18.52 -3.45 13.18
CA LEU A 102 -19.53 -4.47 13.47
C LEU A 102 -19.66 -4.74 14.97
N ILE A 103 -18.53 -4.99 15.66
CA ILE A 103 -18.52 -5.27 17.09
C ILE A 103 -19.08 -4.07 17.86
N LYS A 104 -18.65 -2.85 17.52
CA LYS A 104 -19.19 -1.61 18.08
C LYS A 104 -20.70 -1.54 17.94
N SER A 105 -21.23 -1.74 16.74
CA SER A 105 -22.67 -1.68 16.48
C SER A 105 -23.45 -2.65 17.37
N ILE A 106 -22.92 -3.84 17.60
CA ILE A 106 -23.55 -4.87 18.45
C ILE A 106 -23.44 -4.49 19.92
N PHE A 107 -22.26 -4.10 20.40
CA PHE A 107 -22.05 -3.75 21.80
C PHE A 107 -22.84 -2.51 22.21
N ASP A 108 -22.90 -1.49 21.36
CA ASP A 108 -23.70 -0.28 21.60
C ASP A 108 -25.20 -0.61 21.74
N ARG A 109 -25.73 -1.49 20.87
CA ARG A 109 -27.14 -1.94 20.93
C ARG A 109 -27.46 -2.75 22.18
N ASN A 110 -26.47 -3.43 22.75
CA ASN A 110 -26.62 -4.24 23.95
C ASN A 110 -26.17 -3.51 25.22
N HIS A 111 -25.81 -2.22 25.13
CA HIS A 111 -25.28 -1.41 26.22
C HIS A 111 -24.10 -2.06 26.96
N ILE A 112 -23.26 -2.80 26.23
CA ILE A 112 -22.07 -3.46 26.78
C ILE A 112 -20.97 -2.42 26.90
N ILE A 113 -20.37 -2.29 28.08
CA ILE A 113 -19.19 -1.44 28.28
C ILE A 113 -17.98 -2.17 27.71
N TRP A 114 -17.27 -1.51 26.79
CA TRP A 114 -16.11 -2.07 26.12
C TRP A 114 -15.14 -0.96 25.67
N ALA A 115 -13.90 -1.35 25.40
CA ALA A 115 -12.88 -0.49 24.82
C ALA A 115 -11.87 -1.31 24.01
N LEU A 116 -11.33 -0.72 22.94
CA LEU A 116 -10.14 -1.24 22.28
C LEU A 116 -8.91 -1.05 23.16
N TYR A 117 -8.07 -2.08 23.23
CA TYR A 117 -6.73 -1.94 23.79
C TYR A 117 -5.83 -1.12 22.84
N ASP A 118 -4.90 -0.35 23.40
CA ASP A 118 -4.14 0.67 22.67
C ASP A 118 -3.31 0.13 21.48
N GLU A 119 -2.96 -1.16 21.49
CA GLU A 119 -2.16 -1.83 20.44
C GLU A 119 -2.69 -1.61 19.02
N TYR A 120 -4.02 -1.54 18.82
CA TYR A 120 -4.58 -1.27 17.49
C TYR A 120 -4.27 0.16 17.02
N ILE A 121 -4.34 1.13 17.93
CA ILE A 121 -4.08 2.55 17.63
C ILE A 121 -2.61 2.74 17.30
N GLU A 122 -1.72 2.10 18.06
CA GLU A 122 -0.27 2.14 17.83
C GLU A 122 0.11 1.48 16.50
N CYS A 123 -0.37 0.26 16.24
CA CYS A 123 -0.12 -0.42 14.96
C CYS A 123 -0.58 0.43 13.77
N ARG A 124 -1.74 1.10 13.89
CA ARG A 124 -2.27 1.97 12.84
C ARG A 124 -1.36 3.15 12.53
N LYS A 125 -0.73 3.78 13.55
CA LYS A 125 0.21 4.90 13.33
C LYS A 125 1.40 4.48 12.45
N ASP A 126 1.80 3.22 12.55
CA ASP A 126 2.90 2.64 11.76
C ASP A 126 2.44 2.04 10.42
N GLY A 127 1.18 2.26 10.03
CA GLY A 127 0.62 1.68 8.80
C GLY A 127 0.40 0.17 8.85
N LYS A 128 0.44 -0.43 10.05
CA LYS A 128 0.31 -1.87 10.29
C LYS A 128 -1.07 -2.20 10.84
N CYS A 129 -1.45 -3.46 10.71
CA CYS A 129 -2.59 -4.03 11.41
C CYS A 129 -2.06 -4.96 12.51
N PRO A 130 -2.59 -4.91 13.75
CA PRO A 130 -2.19 -5.89 14.76
C PRO A 130 -2.60 -7.29 14.30
N GLU A 131 -1.82 -8.30 14.68
CA GLU A 131 -2.15 -9.70 14.41
C GLU A 131 -3.44 -10.15 15.14
N THR A 132 -3.76 -9.52 16.27
CA THR A 132 -4.97 -9.75 17.06
C THR A 132 -5.47 -8.43 17.64
N ILE A 133 -6.75 -8.14 17.45
CA ILE A 133 -7.41 -7.01 18.11
C ILE A 133 -7.77 -7.43 19.52
N ILE A 134 -7.35 -6.66 20.54
CA ILE A 134 -7.76 -6.90 21.91
C ILE A 134 -8.90 -5.95 22.26
N ILE A 135 -10.01 -6.53 22.72
CA ILE A 135 -11.18 -5.80 23.19
C ILE A 135 -11.36 -6.09 24.67
N VAL A 136 -11.23 -5.04 25.48
CA VAL A 136 -11.52 -5.11 26.90
C VAL A 136 -13.02 -4.90 27.09
N VAL A 137 -13.66 -5.79 27.84
CA VAL A 137 -15.11 -5.76 28.13
C VAL A 137 -15.31 -5.66 29.64
N GLY A 138 -16.31 -4.91 30.08
CA GLY A 138 -16.71 -4.86 31.49
C GLY A 138 -17.01 -6.26 32.02
N GLN A 139 -16.48 -6.58 33.21
CA GLN A 139 -16.52 -7.93 33.78
C GLN A 139 -17.95 -8.45 33.95
N GLU A 140 -18.90 -7.56 34.24
CA GLU A 140 -20.33 -7.84 34.36
C GLU A 140 -20.97 -8.33 33.05
N TYR A 141 -20.39 -7.97 31.88
CA TYR A 141 -20.88 -8.37 30.57
C TYR A 141 -20.21 -9.63 30.01
N ARG A 142 -19.30 -10.26 30.76
CA ARG A 142 -18.47 -11.39 30.29
C ARG A 142 -19.25 -12.48 29.56
N ASN A 143 -20.32 -12.97 30.17
CA ASN A 143 -21.11 -14.07 29.60
C ASN A 143 -21.84 -13.64 28.31
N ILE A 144 -22.35 -12.41 28.29
CA ILE A 144 -23.06 -11.87 27.12
C ILE A 144 -22.08 -11.68 25.96
N ALA A 145 -20.91 -11.09 26.22
CA ALA A 145 -19.88 -10.89 25.20
C ALA A 145 -19.38 -12.22 24.61
N LEU A 146 -19.13 -13.23 25.45
CA LEU A 146 -18.73 -14.56 24.96
C LEU A 146 -19.82 -15.19 24.08
N ASN A 147 -21.10 -15.08 24.46
CA ASN A 147 -22.20 -15.60 23.66
C ASN A 147 -22.34 -14.90 22.32
N ILE A 148 -22.20 -13.56 22.29
CA ILE A 148 -22.17 -12.77 21.06
C ILE A 148 -21.03 -13.27 20.15
N PHE A 149 -19.82 -13.42 20.69
CA PHE A 149 -18.67 -13.82 19.90
C PHE A 149 -18.72 -15.27 19.39
N ASN A 150 -19.35 -16.18 20.15
CA ASN A 150 -19.65 -17.54 19.67
C ASN A 150 -20.58 -17.55 18.44
N VAL A 151 -21.39 -16.50 18.24
CA VAL A 151 -22.26 -16.34 17.06
C VAL A 151 -21.54 -15.60 15.93
N LEU A 152 -20.67 -14.64 16.26
CA LEU A 152 -19.99 -13.79 15.27
C LEU A 152 -18.84 -14.46 14.52
N GLY A 153 -18.19 -15.45 15.12
CA GLY A 153 -16.99 -16.02 14.53
C GLY A 153 -16.64 -17.40 15.06
N GLU A 154 -15.58 -17.96 14.49
CA GLU A 154 -15.05 -19.25 14.90
C GLU A 154 -14.22 -19.08 16.19
N ARG A 155 -14.48 -19.92 17.18
CA ARG A 155 -13.75 -19.89 18.44
C ARG A 155 -12.40 -20.59 18.29
N VAL A 156 -11.31 -19.82 18.36
CA VAL A 156 -9.94 -20.35 18.32
C VAL A 156 -9.53 -20.91 19.69
N ASN A 157 -9.86 -20.19 20.77
CA ASN A 157 -9.69 -20.65 22.14
C ASN A 157 -10.73 -19.99 23.08
N ASN A 158 -10.55 -20.10 24.40
CA ASN A 158 -11.54 -19.61 25.37
C ASN A 158 -11.91 -18.13 25.22
N VAL A 159 -11.00 -17.29 24.75
CA VAL A 159 -11.19 -15.84 24.65
C VAL A 159 -10.83 -15.25 23.28
N VAL A 160 -10.28 -16.05 22.36
CA VAL A 160 -9.89 -15.64 21.01
C VAL A 160 -10.85 -16.21 19.99
N PHE A 161 -11.32 -15.34 19.09
CA PHE A 161 -12.28 -15.62 18.03
C PHE A 161 -11.76 -15.13 16.70
N LEU A 162 -12.11 -15.84 15.62
CA LEU A 162 -11.80 -15.46 14.25
C LEU A 162 -13.08 -14.92 13.59
N ILE A 163 -13.12 -13.62 13.35
CA ILE A 163 -14.27 -12.93 12.73
C ILE A 163 -13.79 -12.36 11.40
N ASN A 164 -14.35 -12.84 10.29
CA ASN A 164 -13.94 -12.42 8.95
C ASN A 164 -12.41 -12.50 8.73
N ASN A 165 -11.78 -13.60 9.17
CA ASN A 165 -10.33 -13.83 9.17
C ASN A 165 -9.50 -12.87 10.05
N ILE A 166 -10.12 -12.06 10.91
CA ILE A 166 -9.44 -11.21 11.88
C ILE A 166 -9.52 -11.86 13.26
N LYS A 167 -8.37 -12.00 13.93
CA LYS A 167 -8.33 -12.50 15.31
C LYS A 167 -8.76 -11.39 16.25
N VAL A 168 -9.74 -11.70 17.10
CA VAL A 168 -10.22 -10.80 18.14
C VAL A 168 -10.14 -11.54 19.47
N GLN A 169 -9.42 -10.95 20.42
CA GLN A 169 -9.28 -11.44 21.79
C GLN A 169 -10.15 -10.61 22.72
N LEU A 170 -11.01 -11.28 23.48
CA LEU A 170 -11.74 -10.67 24.59
C LEU A 170 -10.89 -10.70 25.85
N ALA A 171 -10.67 -9.52 26.43
CA ALA A 171 -10.13 -9.35 27.77
C ALA A 171 -11.25 -8.84 28.69
N PHE A 172 -11.20 -9.24 29.96
CA PHE A 172 -12.16 -8.77 30.98
C PHE A 172 -11.48 -8.02 32.13
N THR A 173 -10.16 -7.92 32.04
CA THR A 173 -9.27 -7.15 32.88
C THR A 173 -8.15 -6.61 32.01
N PHE A 174 -7.48 -5.56 32.46
CA PHE A 174 -6.30 -5.01 31.79
C PHE A 174 -5.27 -4.60 32.84
N GLU A 175 -4.01 -4.41 32.42
CA GLU A 175 -2.91 -4.10 33.32
C GLU A 175 -2.34 -2.71 33.05
N ILE A 176 -2.10 -1.95 34.12
CA ILE A 176 -1.34 -0.70 34.11
C ILE A 176 -0.33 -0.79 35.25
N GLU A 177 0.96 -0.54 34.99
CA GLU A 177 2.01 -0.51 36.03
C GLU A 177 2.02 -1.76 36.95
N ASN A 178 1.80 -2.95 36.37
CA ASN A 178 1.68 -4.26 37.05
C ASN A 178 0.47 -4.41 37.99
N ASN A 179 -0.52 -3.51 37.91
CA ASN A 179 -1.79 -3.65 38.62
C ASN A 179 -2.89 -4.05 37.64
N THR A 180 -3.75 -4.98 38.06
CA THR A 180 -4.90 -5.45 37.27
C THR A 180 -6.14 -4.63 37.59
N TYR A 181 -6.80 -4.13 36.55
CA TYR A 181 -8.01 -3.31 36.65
C TYR A 181 -9.18 -3.94 35.89
N TYR A 182 -10.39 -3.61 36.31
CA TYR A 182 -11.62 -3.89 35.57
C TYR A 182 -12.02 -2.67 34.76
N LEU A 183 -12.59 -2.89 33.58
CA LEU A 183 -13.06 -1.80 32.74
C LEU A 183 -14.25 -1.08 33.38
N THR A 184 -14.12 0.23 33.53
CA THR A 184 -15.21 1.13 33.92
C THR A 184 -15.27 2.31 32.96
N ASN A 185 -16.34 3.11 33.00
CA ASN A 185 -16.47 4.32 32.18
C ASN A 185 -15.34 5.34 32.40
N ASN A 186 -14.68 5.32 33.57
CA ASN A 186 -13.57 6.24 33.86
C ASN A 186 -12.29 5.87 33.09
N ASN A 187 -12.21 4.64 32.58
CA ASN A 187 -11.05 4.12 31.83
C ASN A 187 -11.25 4.19 30.32
N ILE A 188 -12.28 4.90 29.83
CA ILE A 188 -12.65 4.94 28.42
C ILE A 188 -12.53 6.36 27.88
N LYS A 189 -11.77 6.52 26.80
CA LYS A 189 -11.83 7.68 25.90
C LYS A 189 -12.38 7.26 24.54
N TYR A 190 -12.62 8.23 23.68
CA TYR A 190 -13.07 7.98 22.31
C TYR A 190 -12.06 8.53 21.31
N CYS A 191 -11.72 7.71 20.32
CA CYS A 191 -10.92 8.09 19.17
C CYS A 191 -11.78 8.09 17.90
N ILE A 192 -11.47 8.97 16.94
CA ILE A 192 -12.11 8.93 15.62
C ILE A 192 -11.26 8.03 14.71
N LEU A 193 -11.86 6.95 14.21
CA LEU A 193 -11.25 6.00 13.29
C LEU A 193 -12.20 5.77 12.11
N GLU A 194 -11.75 6.06 10.88
CA GLU A 194 -12.56 5.98 9.64
C GLU A 194 -13.99 6.54 9.81
N ASP A 195 -14.08 7.77 10.32
CA ASP A 195 -15.33 8.49 10.61
C ASP A 195 -16.22 7.90 11.73
N GLU A 196 -15.79 6.85 12.43
CA GLU A 196 -16.46 6.31 13.61
C GLU A 196 -15.77 6.71 14.92
N ARG A 197 -16.58 6.98 15.97
CA ARG A 197 -16.08 7.19 17.33
C ARG A 197 -15.95 5.85 18.06
N ILE A 198 -14.73 5.37 18.22
CA ILE A 198 -14.44 4.08 18.85
C ILE A 198 -13.99 4.29 20.30
N PRO A 199 -14.54 3.55 21.28
CA PRO A 199 -14.05 3.57 22.65
C PRO A 199 -12.67 2.92 22.72
N ILE A 200 -11.74 3.61 23.36
CA ILE A 200 -10.35 3.20 23.53
C ILE A 200 -10.03 3.19 25.02
N LEU A 201 -9.20 2.23 25.42
CA LEU A 201 -8.75 2.13 26.80
C LEU A 201 -7.85 3.33 27.09
N THR A 202 -7.95 3.86 28.30
CA THR A 202 -6.93 4.76 28.82
C THR A 202 -6.22 4.13 29.99
N PRO A 203 -4.88 4.19 30.03
CA PRO A 203 -4.15 3.96 31.28
C PRO A 203 -4.61 4.93 32.37
#